data_AF-A0A2X2VUN8-F1
#
_entry.id   AF-A0A2X2VUN8-F1
#
_cell.length_a   1.000
_cell.length_b   1.000
_cell.length_c   1.000
_cell.angle_alpha   90.00
_cell.angle_beta   90.00
_cell.angle_gamma   90.00
#
_symmetry.space_group_name_H-M   'P 1'
#
loop_
_entity.id
_entity.type
_entity.pdbx_description
1 polymer ?
#
loop_
_entity_poly.entity_id
_entity_poly.type
_entity_poly.pdbx_seq_one_letter_code
_entity_poly.pdbx_strand_id
1 'polypeptide(L)'
;MHTLCQQFSELAQAGTQRLLPGPTGERNTGRYCRVNAYCVWLMTKQDALVQVAAVTAVGSLILWPDDAFHRELAKRLPAAVCERIQFAKSGHADFAAVRCGDLHGDSDQLRALCEAVAARDGAIVSVQGFARGETNILLERLYIERSLSVNTAAAGGNASLMTIG
;
A
#
# COMPACT_ATOMS: atom_id res chain seq x y z
N MET A 1 -0.28 9.58 -18.44
CA MET A 1 0.20 9.72 -17.04
C MET A 1 -0.76 10.54 -16.20
N HIS A 2 -1.06 11.81 -16.55
CA HIS A 2 -2.00 12.65 -15.77
C HIS A 2 -3.36 11.98 -15.49
N THR A 3 -4.01 11.43 -16.51
CA THR A 3 -5.28 10.70 -16.38
C THR A 3 -5.20 9.52 -15.42
N LEU A 4 -4.07 8.80 -15.44
CA LEU A 4 -3.87 7.65 -14.57
C LEU A 4 -3.69 8.07 -13.10
N CYS A 5 -2.94 9.15 -12.85
CA CYS A 5 -2.83 9.71 -11.51
C CYS A 5 -4.20 10.14 -10.97
N GLN A 6 -5.02 10.76 -11.81
CA GLN A 6 -6.38 11.16 -11.43
C GLN A 6 -7.24 9.93 -11.10
N GLN A 7 -7.23 8.91 -11.97
CA GLN A 7 -7.96 7.66 -11.74
C GLN A 7 -7.54 6.99 -10.41
N PHE A 8 -6.24 6.88 -10.14
CA PHE A 8 -5.78 6.31 -8.87
C PHE A 8 -6.19 7.18 -7.67
N SER A 9 -6.18 8.51 -7.81
CA SER A 9 -6.64 9.40 -6.76
C SER A 9 -8.13 9.25 -6.46
N GLU A 10 -8.96 9.00 -7.48
CA GLU A 10 -10.41 8.78 -7.32
C GLU A 10 -10.71 7.41 -6.70
N LEU A 11 -9.93 6.39 -7.04
CA LEU A 11 -10.08 5.02 -6.53
C LEU A 11 -9.47 4.83 -5.14
N ALA A 12 -8.48 5.64 -4.75
CA ALA A 12 -7.80 5.48 -3.47
C ALA A 12 -8.77 5.62 -2.27
N GLN A 13 -8.80 4.59 -1.40
CA GLN A 13 -9.65 4.53 -0.21
C GLN A 13 -8.85 4.66 1.09
N ALA A 14 -7.55 4.95 1.02
CA ALA A 14 -6.73 5.11 2.22
C ALA A 14 -7.29 6.21 3.13
N GLY A 15 -7.39 5.90 4.43
CA GLY A 15 -7.95 6.81 5.43
C GLY A 15 -9.47 6.83 5.51
N THR A 16 -10.19 6.14 4.61
CA THR A 16 -11.64 6.01 4.74
C THR A 16 -12.01 5.13 5.94
N GLN A 17 -13.06 5.53 6.64
CA GLN A 17 -13.61 4.81 7.78
C GLN A 17 -15.10 4.54 7.54
N ARG A 18 -15.54 3.33 7.86
CA ARG A 18 -16.93 2.89 7.76
C ARG A 18 -17.39 2.41 9.13
N LEU A 19 -18.60 2.82 9.52
CA LEU A 19 -19.29 2.21 10.64
C LEU A 19 -19.80 0.85 10.18
N LEU A 20 -19.49 -0.19 10.94
CA LEU A 20 -19.95 -1.55 10.67
C LEU A 20 -21.22 -1.82 11.49
N PRO A 21 -22.23 -2.50 10.91
CA PRO A 21 -23.39 -2.91 11.67
C PRO A 21 -22.96 -3.85 12.80
N GLY A 22 -23.58 -3.70 13.97
CA GLY A 22 -23.24 -4.45 15.17
C GLY A 22 -24.31 -4.34 16.24
N PRO A 23 -24.15 -5.09 17.35
CA PRO A 23 -25.11 -5.07 18.44
C PRO A 23 -25.15 -3.72 19.15
N THR A 24 -26.26 -3.45 19.83
CA THR A 24 -26.38 -2.28 20.72
C THR A 24 -25.36 -2.38 21.85
N GLY A 25 -24.76 -1.26 22.25
CA GLY A 25 -23.72 -1.25 23.28
C GLY A 25 -22.31 -1.44 22.72
N GLU A 26 -22.18 -1.56 21.40
CA GLU A 26 -20.91 -1.55 20.70
C GLU A 26 -20.89 -0.51 19.59
N ARG A 27 -19.70 0.01 19.30
CA ARG A 27 -19.42 0.79 18.11
C ARG A 27 -18.26 0.15 17.36
N ASN A 28 -18.59 -0.46 16.23
CA ASN A 28 -17.63 -1.16 15.38
C ASN A 28 -17.29 -0.29 14.16
N THR A 29 -16.00 -0.02 13.94
CA THR A 29 -15.52 0.76 12.79
C THR A 29 -14.44 0.01 12.04
N GLY A 30 -14.58 -0.10 10.72
CA GLY A 30 -13.55 -0.58 9.81
C GLY A 30 -12.88 0.60 9.10
N ARG A 31 -11.57 0.53 8.89
CA ARG A 31 -10.84 1.53 8.11
C ARG A 31 -9.74 0.92 7.24
N TYR A 32 -9.51 1.51 6.07
CA TYR A 32 -8.36 1.20 5.23
C TYR A 32 -7.19 2.07 5.62
N CYS A 33 -6.16 1.47 6.17
CA CYS A 33 -4.92 2.15 6.51
C CYS A 33 -3.93 1.99 5.37
N ARG A 34 -3.21 3.07 5.06
CA ARG A 34 -1.99 2.98 4.25
C ARG A 34 -0.98 2.03 4.91
N VAL A 35 -0.11 1.47 4.10
CA VAL A 35 1.00 0.64 4.59
C VAL A 35 2.28 1.46 4.57
N ASN A 36 3.14 1.22 5.57
CA ASN A 36 4.26 2.12 5.81
C ASN A 36 5.36 2.02 4.73
N ALA A 37 5.53 0.90 4.02
CA ALA A 37 6.51 0.77 2.94
C ALA A 37 6.15 -0.29 1.89
N TYR A 38 6.31 0.06 0.62
CA TYR A 38 6.18 -0.80 -0.57
C TYR A 38 7.53 -0.96 -1.23
N CYS A 39 7.91 -2.19 -1.58
CA CYS A 39 9.03 -2.38 -2.50
C CYS A 39 8.53 -2.41 -3.93
N VAL A 40 9.18 -1.64 -4.79
CA VAL A 40 8.79 -1.49 -6.18
C VAL A 40 9.93 -2.03 -7.03
N TRP A 41 9.68 -3.10 -7.79
CA TRP A 41 10.68 -3.75 -8.63
C TRP A 41 10.37 -3.46 -10.10
N LEU A 42 11.35 -2.89 -10.81
CA LEU A 42 11.11 -2.13 -12.04
C LEU A 42 11.94 -2.63 -13.22
N MET A 43 11.33 -2.59 -14.40
CA MET A 43 11.98 -2.92 -15.68
C MET A 43 11.98 -1.74 -16.68
N THR A 44 10.99 -0.84 -16.63
CA THR A 44 10.93 0.33 -17.53
C THR A 44 10.55 1.63 -16.82
N LYS A 45 10.89 2.78 -17.42
CA LYS A 45 10.54 4.11 -16.89
C LYS A 45 9.04 4.33 -16.78
N GLN A 46 8.27 3.80 -17.73
CA GLN A 46 6.83 3.99 -17.74
C GLN A 46 6.15 3.19 -16.62
N ASP A 47 6.53 1.92 -16.48
CA ASP A 47 6.02 1.05 -15.40
C ASP A 47 6.39 1.63 -14.02
N ALA A 48 7.58 2.24 -13.90
CA ALA A 48 8.00 2.95 -12.70
C ALA A 48 7.08 4.10 -12.33
N LEU A 49 6.69 4.92 -13.31
CA LEU A 49 5.78 6.03 -13.06
C LEU A 49 4.36 5.55 -12.70
N VAL A 50 3.90 4.45 -13.30
CA VAL A 50 2.60 3.83 -12.99
C VAL A 50 2.57 3.38 -11.53
N GLN A 51 3.58 2.64 -11.08
CA GLN A 51 3.66 2.15 -9.70
C GLN A 51 3.86 3.29 -8.70
N VAL A 52 4.68 4.30 -9.04
CA VAL A 52 4.81 5.51 -8.21
C VAL A 52 3.46 6.19 -8.05
N ALA A 53 2.70 6.37 -9.13
CA ALA A 53 1.38 6.99 -9.09
C ALA A 53 0.40 6.19 -8.19
N ALA A 54 0.37 4.86 -8.32
CA ALA A 54 -0.49 4.00 -7.50
C ALA A 54 -0.13 4.06 -6.00
N VAL A 55 1.15 3.88 -5.66
CA VAL A 55 1.61 3.86 -4.25
C VAL A 55 1.47 5.23 -3.59
N THR A 56 1.74 6.31 -4.34
CA THR A 56 1.58 7.68 -3.82
C THR A 56 0.13 8.10 -3.69
N ALA A 57 -0.78 7.66 -4.57
CA ALA A 57 -2.23 7.88 -4.43
C ALA A 57 -2.79 7.25 -3.16
N VAL A 58 -2.29 6.07 -2.78
CA VAL A 58 -2.61 5.41 -1.50
C VAL A 58 -1.96 6.12 -0.29
N GLY A 59 -0.96 6.97 -0.54
CA GLY A 59 -0.25 7.69 0.51
C GLY A 59 0.76 6.83 1.26
N SER A 60 1.29 5.79 0.64
CA SER A 60 2.34 4.94 1.20
C SER A 60 3.75 5.43 0.83
N LEU A 61 4.78 4.81 1.40
CA LEU A 61 6.18 5.04 1.01
C LEU A 61 6.63 4.03 -0.05
N ILE A 62 7.49 4.47 -0.95
CA ILE A 62 8.11 3.68 -2.00
C ILE A 62 9.54 3.38 -1.57
N LEU A 63 9.94 2.12 -1.63
CA LEU A 63 11.30 1.67 -1.41
C LEU A 63 11.87 1.17 -2.73
N TRP A 64 12.83 1.91 -3.26
CA TRP A 64 13.56 1.61 -4.48
C TRP A 64 14.95 1.05 -4.22
N PRO A 65 15.49 0.23 -5.13
CA PRO A 65 16.91 -0.11 -5.08
C PRO A 65 17.77 1.13 -5.31
N ASP A 66 18.90 1.21 -4.60
CA ASP A 66 19.87 2.29 -4.74
C ASP A 66 20.76 2.09 -5.98
N ASP A 67 20.17 2.23 -7.17
CA ASP A 67 20.88 2.21 -8.44
C ASP A 67 20.76 3.54 -9.21
N ALA A 68 21.62 3.71 -10.21
CA ALA A 68 21.70 4.92 -11.01
C ALA A 68 20.37 5.25 -11.70
N PHE A 69 19.61 4.25 -12.14
CA PHE A 69 18.35 4.45 -12.84
C PHE A 69 17.29 5.08 -11.92
N HIS A 70 17.09 4.52 -10.73
CA HIS A 70 16.11 5.03 -9.76
C HIS A 70 16.52 6.40 -9.19
N ARG A 71 17.82 6.61 -8.96
CA ARG A 71 18.38 7.90 -8.55
C ARG A 71 18.10 8.99 -9.60
N GLU A 72 18.34 8.70 -10.87
CA GLU A 72 18.07 9.65 -11.96
C GLU A 72 16.58 9.89 -12.19
N LEU A 73 15.73 8.87 -12.01
CA LEU A 73 14.29 9.04 -12.08
C LEU A 73 13.77 9.92 -10.94
N ALA A 74 14.24 9.69 -9.70
CA ALA A 74 13.83 10.48 -8.54
C ALA A 74 14.12 11.97 -8.70
N LYS A 75 15.25 12.35 -9.33
CA LYS A 75 15.58 13.76 -9.61
C LYS A 75 14.59 14.47 -10.53
N ARG A 76 13.81 13.71 -11.32
CA ARG A 76 12.84 14.24 -12.28
C ARG A 76 11.42 14.30 -11.72
N LEU A 77 11.20 13.73 -10.53
CA LEU A 77 9.89 13.71 -9.88
C LEU A 77 9.66 14.99 -9.08
N PRO A 78 8.38 15.37 -8.83
CA PRO A 78 8.06 16.48 -7.93
C PRO A 78 8.57 16.21 -6.51
N ALA A 79 8.98 17.26 -5.79
CA ALA A 79 9.54 17.14 -4.44
C ALA A 79 8.62 16.37 -3.47
N ALA A 80 7.32 16.63 -3.51
CA ALA A 80 6.33 15.94 -2.68
C ALA A 80 6.26 14.41 -2.94
N VAL A 81 6.62 13.96 -4.14
CA VAL A 81 6.73 12.54 -4.48
C VAL A 81 8.07 11.99 -4.00
N CYS A 82 9.16 12.74 -4.20
CA CYS A 82 10.51 12.38 -3.73
C CYS A 82 10.56 12.15 -2.22
N GLU A 83 9.83 12.94 -1.44
CA GLU A 83 9.72 12.77 0.03
C GLU A 83 9.13 11.42 0.44
N ARG A 84 8.39 10.76 -0.46
CA ARG A 84 7.82 9.43 -0.22
C ARG A 84 8.73 8.28 -0.68
N ILE A 85 9.86 8.59 -1.31
CA ILE A 85 10.77 7.60 -1.88
C ILE A 85 11.97 7.43 -0.96
N GLN A 86 12.22 6.18 -0.58
CA GLN A 86 13.38 5.72 0.15
C GLN A 86 14.20 4.79 -0.74
N PHE A 87 15.51 4.74 -0.49
CA PHE A 87 16.44 3.88 -1.23
C PHE A 87 16.99 2.81 -0.30
N ALA A 88 16.84 1.54 -0.69
CA ALA A 88 17.40 0.41 0.01
C ALA A 88 18.89 0.25 -0.33
N LYS A 89 19.74 0.08 0.69
CA LYS A 89 21.16 -0.24 0.49
C LYS A 89 21.31 -1.61 -0.16
N SER A 90 22.36 -1.77 -0.96
CA SER A 90 22.69 -3.00 -1.67
C SER A 90 22.81 -4.20 -0.73
N GLY A 91 22.00 -5.22 -0.96
CA GLY A 91 21.81 -6.36 -0.07
C GLY A 91 20.36 -6.43 0.37
N HIS A 92 19.73 -7.58 0.14
CA HIS A 92 18.30 -7.85 0.31
C HIS A 92 17.79 -7.79 1.77
N ALA A 93 18.25 -6.85 2.60
CA ALA A 93 18.34 -7.05 4.04
C ALA A 93 17.70 -5.96 4.92
N ASP A 94 16.80 -5.12 4.39
CA ASP A 94 15.93 -4.30 5.26
C ASP A 94 14.45 -4.35 4.84
N PHE A 95 14.05 -5.51 4.31
CA PHE A 95 12.68 -5.75 3.86
C PHE A 95 11.70 -6.11 4.98
N ALA A 96 12.08 -5.98 6.26
CA ALA A 96 11.19 -6.24 7.40
C ALA A 96 9.94 -5.35 7.40
N ALA A 97 10.04 -4.15 6.80
CA ALA A 97 8.96 -3.18 6.66
C ALA A 97 8.13 -3.33 5.38
N VAL A 98 8.59 -4.13 4.41
CA VAL A 98 7.87 -4.33 3.15
C VAL A 98 6.64 -5.16 3.44
N ARG A 99 5.51 -4.72 2.90
CA ARG A 99 4.22 -5.40 3.06
C ARG A 99 3.59 -5.80 1.72
N CYS A 100 4.07 -5.21 0.62
CA CYS A 100 3.72 -5.61 -0.73
C CYS A 100 4.88 -5.32 -1.71
N GLY A 101 4.98 -6.15 -2.76
CA GLY A 101 5.91 -5.95 -3.87
C GLY A 101 5.18 -6.01 -5.19
N ASP A 102 5.34 -5.00 -6.04
CA ASP A 102 4.79 -5.01 -7.39
C ASP A 102 5.92 -5.15 -8.42
N LEU A 103 5.77 -6.05 -9.38
CA LEU A 103 6.71 -6.26 -10.48
C LEU A 103 6.00 -6.15 -11.84
N HIS A 104 6.52 -5.29 -12.72
CA HIS A 104 6.20 -5.36 -14.15
C HIS A 104 7.30 -6.12 -14.87
N GLY A 105 7.01 -7.35 -15.32
CA GLY A 105 8.05 -8.23 -15.80
C GLY A 105 7.53 -9.50 -16.44
N ASP A 106 8.45 -10.41 -16.73
CA ASP A 106 8.12 -11.77 -17.15
C ASP A 106 7.94 -12.70 -15.93
N SER A 107 7.43 -13.91 -16.20
CA SER A 107 7.15 -14.90 -15.17
C SER A 107 8.39 -15.40 -14.43
N ASP A 108 9.56 -15.40 -15.08
CA ASP A 108 10.80 -15.85 -14.44
C ASP A 108 11.31 -14.83 -13.43
N GLN A 109 11.23 -13.54 -13.76
CA GLN A 109 11.54 -12.45 -12.83
C GLN A 109 10.57 -12.42 -11.65
N LEU A 110 9.27 -12.63 -11.89
CA LEU A 110 8.28 -12.72 -10.82
C LEU A 110 8.57 -13.88 -9.88
N ARG A 111 8.93 -15.04 -10.43
CA ARG A 111 9.32 -16.21 -9.65
C ARG A 111 10.55 -15.93 -8.79
N ALA A 112 11.60 -15.36 -9.37
CA ALA A 112 12.81 -15.00 -8.62
C ALA A 112 12.52 -13.99 -7.48
N LEU A 113 11.64 -13.01 -7.74
CA LEU A 113 11.19 -12.07 -6.71
C LEU A 113 10.41 -12.78 -5.60
N CYS A 114 9.47 -13.67 -5.95
CA CYS A 114 8.70 -14.44 -4.98
C CYS A 114 9.62 -15.32 -4.12
N GLU A 115 10.61 -15.98 -4.71
CA GLU A 115 11.62 -16.77 -3.99
C GLU A 115 12.42 -15.89 -3.02
N ALA A 116 12.90 -14.72 -3.46
CA ALA A 116 13.65 -13.79 -2.62
C ALA A 116 12.81 -13.22 -1.47
N VAL A 117 11.53 -12.90 -1.71
CA VAL A 117 10.60 -12.43 -0.67
C VAL A 117 10.25 -13.54 0.31
N ALA A 118 10.08 -14.78 -0.17
CA ALA A 118 9.76 -15.93 0.66
C ALA A 118 10.93 -16.39 1.54
N ALA A 119 12.17 -16.19 1.08
CA ALA A 119 13.38 -16.51 1.86
C ALA A 119 13.63 -15.56 3.04
N ARG A 120 12.85 -14.47 3.16
CA ARG A 120 13.01 -13.47 4.21
C ARG A 120 12.31 -13.89 5.49
N ASP A 121 12.96 -13.63 6.62
CA ASP A 121 12.30 -13.72 7.92
C ASP A 121 11.20 -12.66 8.12
N GLY A 122 10.21 -13.01 8.92
CA GLY A 122 9.12 -12.10 9.32
C GLY A 122 7.81 -12.35 8.58
N ALA A 123 7.00 -11.30 8.43
CA ALA A 123 5.66 -11.44 7.89
C ALA A 123 5.68 -11.84 6.40
N ILE A 124 4.76 -12.71 6.01
CA ILE A 124 4.47 -13.03 4.62
C ILE A 124 4.04 -11.74 3.90
N VAL A 125 4.62 -11.51 2.73
CA VAL A 125 4.34 -10.32 1.91
C VAL A 125 3.58 -10.72 0.66
N SER A 126 2.53 -9.95 0.36
CA SER A 126 1.79 -10.13 -0.89
C SER A 126 2.60 -9.59 -2.05
N VAL A 127 2.84 -10.40 -3.08
CA VAL A 127 3.50 -9.97 -4.32
C VAL A 127 2.45 -9.87 -5.42
N GLN A 128 2.53 -8.83 -6.24
CA GLN A 128 1.74 -8.64 -7.43
C GLN A 128 2.64 -8.65 -8.66
N GLY A 129 2.31 -9.50 -9.62
CA GLY A 129 2.94 -9.53 -10.93
C GLY A 129 2.03 -8.87 -11.95
N PHE A 130 2.61 -7.98 -12.75
CA PHE A 130 1.94 -7.26 -13.82
C PHE A 130 2.71 -7.50 -15.13
N ALA A 131 1.99 -7.57 -16.24
CA ALA A 131 2.61 -7.56 -17.55
C ALA A 131 3.25 -6.19 -17.83
N ARG A 132 4.23 -6.13 -18.74
CA ARG A 132 4.85 -4.86 -19.14
C ARG A 132 3.79 -3.90 -19.71
N GLY A 133 3.79 -2.65 -19.27
CA GLY A 133 2.81 -1.64 -19.71
C GLY A 133 1.42 -1.80 -19.13
N GLU A 134 1.19 -2.76 -18.23
CA GLU A 134 -0.04 -2.85 -17.46
C GLU A 134 -0.21 -1.58 -16.60
N THR A 135 -1.45 -1.11 -16.48
CA THR A 135 -1.78 0.12 -15.74
C THR A 135 -2.84 -0.10 -14.68
N ASN A 136 -3.52 -1.24 -14.70
CA ASN A 136 -4.55 -1.61 -13.74
C ASN A 136 -3.94 -2.20 -12.46
N ILE A 137 -3.29 -1.34 -11.68
CA ILE A 137 -2.74 -1.71 -10.37
C ILE A 137 -3.88 -1.83 -9.35
N LEU A 138 -3.94 -2.97 -8.67
CA LEU A 138 -4.95 -3.27 -7.65
C LEU A 138 -4.64 -2.53 -6.35
N LEU A 139 -5.22 -1.33 -6.19
CA LEU A 139 -4.97 -0.46 -5.03
C LEU A 139 -5.44 -1.09 -3.70
N GLU A 140 -6.45 -1.95 -3.73
CA GLU A 140 -6.99 -2.65 -2.56
C GLU A 140 -5.96 -3.56 -1.89
N ARG A 141 -5.00 -4.08 -2.65
CA ARG A 141 -3.87 -4.86 -2.14
C ARG A 141 -2.77 -3.98 -1.55
N LEU A 142 -2.92 -2.66 -1.67
CA LEU A 142 -2.05 -1.65 -1.08
C LEU A 142 -2.60 -1.08 0.26
N TYR A 143 -3.60 -1.72 0.87
CA TYR A 143 -4.11 -1.31 2.19
C TYR A 143 -3.87 -2.37 3.26
N ILE A 144 -3.81 -1.92 4.51
CA ILE A 144 -4.06 -2.76 5.68
C ILE A 144 -5.44 -2.39 6.22
N GLU A 145 -6.33 -3.36 6.31
CA GLU A 145 -7.60 -3.19 6.99
C GLU A 145 -7.39 -3.17 8.52
N ARG A 146 -8.05 -2.24 9.20
CA ARG A 146 -8.13 -2.22 10.66
C ARG A 146 -9.57 -2.15 11.10
N SER A 147 -9.97 -3.10 11.94
CA SER A 147 -11.23 -3.08 12.67
C SER A 147 -10.99 -2.59 14.10
N LEU A 148 -11.87 -1.71 14.60
CA LEU A 148 -11.89 -1.24 15.97
C LEU A 148 -13.30 -1.43 16.53
N SER A 149 -13.40 -2.21 17.60
CA SER A 149 -14.63 -2.40 18.38
C SER A 149 -14.51 -1.68 19.70
N VAL A 150 -15.49 -0.82 20.01
CA VAL A 150 -15.55 -0.08 21.27
C VAL A 150 -16.83 -0.49 22.01
N ASN A 151 -16.69 -1.06 23.20
CA ASN A 151 -17.81 -1.29 24.11
C ASN A 151 -18.28 0.06 24.67
N THR A 152 -19.42 0.55 24.18
CA THR A 152 -20.00 1.84 24.60
C THR A 152 -20.82 1.72 25.89
N ALA A 153 -21.15 0.50 26.31
CA ALA A 153 -21.87 0.22 27.56
C ALA A 153 -20.95 -0.07 28.76
N ALA A 154 -19.62 -0.02 28.57
CA ALA A 154 -18.64 -0.38 29.60
C ALA A 154 -18.78 0.43 30.90
N ALA A 155 -19.34 1.65 30.84
CA ALA A 155 -19.60 2.50 32.01
C ALA A 155 -20.89 2.14 32.78
N GLY A 156 -21.58 1.05 32.42
CA GLY A 156 -22.75 0.53 33.15
C GLY A 156 -24.12 0.90 32.56
N GLY A 157 -24.18 1.47 31.36
CA GLY A 157 -25.44 1.78 30.68
C GLY A 157 -25.25 2.11 29.20
N ASN A 158 -26.25 1.79 28.38
CA ASN A 158 -26.24 2.11 26.95
C ASN A 158 -27.09 3.35 26.68
N ALA A 159 -26.44 4.50 26.50
CA ALA A 159 -27.10 5.78 26.25
C ALA A 159 -28.09 5.74 25.08
N SER A 160 -27.79 4.97 24.02
CA SER A 160 -28.65 4.85 22.84
C SER A 160 -29.97 4.12 23.13
N LEU A 161 -29.99 3.24 24.13
CA LEU A 161 -31.21 2.55 24.57
C LEU A 161 -32.04 3.41 25.53
N MET A 162 -31.44 4.38 26.23
CA MET A 162 -32.18 5.28 27.12
C MET A 162 -33.07 6.29 26.37
N THR A 163 -32.88 6.44 25.07
CA THR A 163 -33.64 7.34 24.19
C THR A 163 -34.71 6.64 23.34
N ILE A 164 -34.83 5.32 23.39
CA ILE A 164 -35.87 4.55 22.68
C ILE A 164 -36.98 4.25 23.69
N GLY A 165 -38.18 4.82 23.48
CA GLY A 165 -39.38 4.65 24.30
C GLY A 165 -40.60 4.39 23.45
#